data_AF-J3JKT5-F1
#
_entry.id   AF-J3JKT5-F1
#
_cell.length_a   1.000
_cell.length_b   1.000
_cell.length_c   1.000
_cell.angle_alpha   90.00
_cell.angle_beta   90.00
_cell.angle_gamma   90.00
#
_symmetry.space_group_name_H-M   'P 1'
#
loop_
_entity.id
_entity.type
_entity.pdbx_description
1 polymer ?
#
loop_
_entity_poly.entity_id
_entity_poly.type
_entity_poly.pdbx_seq_one_letter_code
_entity_poly.pdbx_strand_id
1 'polypeptide(L)'
;MVLVSDLMDRADLGVQAVLLPAPRAALTWVVATELLQPASYLEGGELVLTTGLVMADAEAGTWREYVASLVEAGVAALGLGTGIAFDTVPEDLREACRIGRLNLLEVPLEVSFASISREVGAMLQTAEPEIGAEGAGDEETLVLQQLTRAAAKDNQSAIMRALASIRPGGGIPAGRRGAHRGRPLRSGGYGDRRRGRRVHRQDPSGRDARSRGGRAR
;
A
#
# COMPACT_ATOMS: atom_id res chain seq x y z
N MET A 1 -24.20 -6.61 7.82
CA MET A 1 -22.94 -6.33 8.55
C MET A 1 -22.33 -7.65 8.98
N VAL A 2 -21.06 -7.91 8.65
CA VAL A 2 -20.30 -9.10 9.06
C VAL A 2 -19.37 -8.73 10.21
N LEU A 3 -19.26 -9.57 11.23
CA LEU A 3 -18.40 -9.40 12.39
C LEU A 3 -17.24 -10.40 12.40
N VAL A 4 -16.17 -10.09 13.13
CA VAL A 4 -15.07 -11.05 13.38
C VAL A 4 -15.61 -12.33 14.04
N SER A 5 -16.58 -12.23 14.95
CA SER A 5 -17.24 -13.40 15.56
C SER A 5 -17.90 -14.31 14.53
N ASP A 6 -18.51 -13.74 13.49
CA ASP A 6 -19.23 -14.51 12.47
C ASP A 6 -18.25 -15.34 11.64
N LEU A 7 -17.03 -14.82 11.41
CA LEU A 7 -15.95 -15.56 10.78
C LEU A 7 -15.48 -16.73 11.68
N MET A 8 -15.45 -16.53 13.00
CA MET A 8 -15.03 -17.57 13.95
C MET A 8 -16.06 -18.69 14.10
N ASP A 9 -17.34 -18.41 13.83
CA ASP A 9 -18.39 -19.43 13.81
C ASP A 9 -18.24 -20.38 12.58
N ARG A 10 -17.41 -20.03 11.59
CA ARG A 10 -17.05 -20.87 10.44
C ARG A 10 -15.92 -21.83 10.76
N ALA A 11 -16.23 -22.81 11.61
CA ALA A 11 -15.28 -23.86 12.02
C ALA A 11 -14.70 -24.66 10.83
N ASP A 12 -15.39 -24.70 9.69
CA ASP A 12 -14.97 -25.36 8.46
C ASP A 12 -13.78 -24.67 7.77
N LEU A 13 -13.51 -23.40 8.07
CA LEU A 13 -12.37 -22.67 7.51
C LEU A 13 -11.02 -23.05 8.13
N GLY A 14 -11.01 -23.66 9.32
CA GLY A 14 -9.78 -24.03 10.03
C GLY A 14 -8.97 -22.85 10.59
N VAL A 15 -9.50 -21.62 10.54
CA VAL A 15 -8.89 -20.45 11.18
C VAL A 15 -9.08 -20.54 12.70
N GLN A 16 -8.05 -20.22 13.47
CA GLN A 16 -8.06 -20.34 14.92
C GLN A 16 -7.99 -18.97 15.60
N ALA A 17 -8.82 -18.76 16.61
CA ALA A 17 -8.76 -17.56 17.43
C ALA A 17 -7.60 -17.65 18.43
N VAL A 18 -6.67 -16.69 18.37
CA VAL A 18 -5.59 -16.54 19.35
C VAL A 18 -5.98 -15.53 20.42
N LEU A 19 -6.52 -14.39 20.00
CA LEU A 19 -7.00 -13.33 20.86
C LEU A 19 -8.21 -12.65 20.21
N LEU A 20 -9.30 -12.48 20.95
CA LEU A 20 -10.49 -11.76 20.48
C LEU A 20 -10.91 -10.68 21.50
N PRO A 21 -10.16 -9.56 21.62
CA PRO A 21 -10.51 -8.49 22.55
C PRO A 21 -11.65 -7.59 22.02
N ALA A 22 -12.02 -7.76 20.74
CA ALA A 22 -13.07 -7.03 20.05
C ALA A 22 -13.79 -7.92 19.01
N PRO A 23 -14.42 -9.05 19.41
CA PRO A 23 -15.02 -10.01 18.46
C PRO A 23 -16.18 -9.42 17.65
N ARG A 24 -16.76 -8.32 18.12
CA ARG A 24 -17.82 -7.57 17.43
C ARG A 24 -17.30 -6.47 16.51
N ALA A 25 -15.99 -6.41 16.24
CA ALA A 25 -15.46 -5.51 15.21
C ALA A 25 -16.08 -5.89 13.86
N ALA A 26 -16.52 -4.89 13.09
CA ALA A 26 -17.10 -5.09 11.78
C ALA A 26 -15.98 -5.41 10.77
N LEU A 27 -16.19 -6.48 10.00
CA LEU A 27 -15.35 -6.83 8.86
C LEU A 27 -15.91 -6.19 7.59
N THR A 28 -15.05 -5.55 6.82
CA THR A 28 -15.41 -4.87 5.56
C THR A 28 -14.84 -5.58 4.34
N TRP A 29 -13.61 -6.12 4.42
CA TRP A 29 -13.02 -7.03 3.43
C TRP A 29 -11.73 -7.68 3.98
N VAL A 30 -10.97 -8.37 3.12
CA VAL A 30 -9.72 -9.09 3.46
C VAL A 30 -8.54 -8.59 2.63
N VAL A 31 -7.45 -8.16 3.28
CA VAL A 31 -6.20 -7.74 2.64
C VAL A 31 -5.12 -8.78 2.93
N ALA A 32 -4.52 -9.39 1.91
CA ALA A 32 -3.28 -10.15 2.09
C ALA A 32 -2.08 -9.27 1.74
N THR A 33 -1.13 -9.11 2.66
CA THR A 33 0.04 -8.24 2.46
C THR A 33 1.23 -8.66 3.31
N GLU A 34 2.43 -8.37 2.81
CA GLU A 34 3.71 -8.57 3.51
C GLU A 34 4.42 -7.23 3.78
N LEU A 35 3.72 -6.11 3.59
CA LEU A 35 4.29 -4.79 3.87
C LEU A 35 4.50 -4.61 5.38
N LEU A 36 5.67 -4.11 5.78
CA LEU A 36 5.97 -3.77 7.18
C LEU A 36 5.14 -2.61 7.71
N GLN A 37 4.60 -1.77 6.83
CA GLN A 37 3.81 -0.58 7.18
C GLN A 37 2.61 -0.48 6.22
N PRO A 38 1.59 -1.35 6.38
CA PRO A 38 0.48 -1.42 5.43
C PRO A 38 -0.56 -0.31 5.65
N ALA A 39 -0.55 0.36 6.81
CA ALA A 39 -1.57 1.33 7.25
C ALA A 39 -1.94 2.40 6.21
N SER A 40 -0.97 2.89 5.41
CA SER A 40 -1.23 3.91 4.39
C SER A 40 -2.10 3.45 3.22
N TYR A 41 -2.38 2.15 3.12
CA TYR A 41 -3.18 1.53 2.07
C TYR A 41 -4.48 0.93 2.62
N LEU A 42 -4.79 1.16 3.89
CA LEU A 42 -5.95 0.62 4.58
C LEU A 42 -6.97 1.74 4.84
N GLU A 43 -8.24 1.37 4.85
CA GLU A 43 -9.39 2.24 5.06
C GLU A 43 -10.13 1.92 6.37
N GLY A 44 -9.80 0.78 7.00
CA GLY A 44 -10.37 0.32 8.25
C GLY A 44 -11.41 -0.81 8.08
N GLY A 45 -11.59 -1.60 9.14
CA GLY A 45 -12.49 -2.75 9.15
C GLY A 45 -11.95 -4.00 8.45
N GLU A 46 -10.71 -3.99 7.96
CA GLU A 46 -10.15 -5.13 7.24
C GLU A 46 -9.77 -6.29 8.17
N LEU A 47 -9.81 -7.50 7.61
CA LEU A 47 -8.97 -8.60 8.05
C LEU A 47 -7.66 -8.54 7.27
N VAL A 48 -6.57 -8.17 7.93
CA VAL A 48 -5.23 -8.21 7.34
C VAL A 48 -4.65 -9.60 7.52
N LEU A 49 -4.16 -10.21 6.44
CA LEU A 49 -3.51 -11.52 6.42
C LEU A 49 -2.05 -11.37 6.00
N THR A 50 -1.15 -12.00 6.75
CA THR A 50 0.28 -12.01 6.46
C THR A 50 0.88 -13.35 6.87
N THR A 51 1.88 -13.81 6.14
CA THR A 51 2.74 -14.94 6.55
C THR A 51 3.84 -14.50 7.50
N GLY A 52 4.05 -13.17 7.64
CA GLY A 52 5.09 -12.61 8.48
C GLY A 52 6.50 -12.82 7.92
N LEU A 53 6.65 -13.13 6.63
CA LEU A 53 7.96 -13.43 6.02
C LEU A 53 8.95 -12.28 6.22
N VAL A 54 8.48 -11.04 6.10
CA VAL A 54 9.33 -9.85 6.30
C VAL A 54 9.65 -9.60 7.78
N MET A 55 8.94 -10.27 8.69
CA MET A 55 9.13 -10.16 10.14
C MET A 55 10.09 -11.22 10.71
N ALA A 56 10.44 -12.26 9.95
CA ALA A 56 11.25 -13.38 10.43
C ALA A 56 12.64 -12.96 10.91
N ASP A 57 13.26 -12.00 10.23
CA ASP A 57 14.58 -11.44 10.54
C ASP A 57 14.51 -10.01 11.10
N ALA A 58 13.33 -9.57 11.52
CA ALA A 58 13.11 -8.19 11.96
C ALA A 58 13.65 -7.93 13.38
N GLU A 59 13.94 -6.67 13.67
CA GLU A 59 14.45 -6.26 14.97
C GLU A 59 13.39 -6.41 16.08
N ALA A 60 13.86 -6.50 17.33
CA ALA A 60 12.98 -6.55 18.48
C ALA A 60 12.05 -5.33 18.51
N GLY A 61 10.73 -5.58 18.60
CA GLY A 61 9.72 -4.52 18.63
C GLY A 61 9.04 -4.22 17.30
N THR A 62 9.48 -4.78 16.17
CA THR A 62 8.81 -4.57 14.87
C THR A 62 7.34 -5.01 14.90
N TRP A 63 7.01 -6.09 15.61
CA TRP A 63 5.60 -6.50 15.80
C TRP A 63 4.76 -5.45 16.53
N ARG A 64 5.35 -4.75 17.50
CA ARG A 64 4.66 -3.69 18.25
C ARG A 64 4.32 -2.52 17.33
N GLU A 65 5.28 -2.08 16.52
CA GLU A 65 5.09 -0.99 15.55
C GLU A 65 4.09 -1.37 14.46
N TYR A 66 4.19 -2.60 13.95
CA TYR A 66 3.26 -3.14 12.98
C TYR A 66 1.82 -3.14 13.51
N VAL A 67 1.59 -3.74 14.68
CA VAL A 67 0.25 -3.78 15.29
C VAL A 67 -0.26 -2.37 15.60
N ALA A 68 0.60 -1.48 16.12
CA ALA A 68 0.20 -0.10 16.38
C ALA A 68 -0.30 0.59 15.10
N SER A 69 0.38 0.38 13.96
CA SER A 69 -0.04 0.94 12.67
C SER A 69 -1.39 0.37 12.19
N LEU A 70 -1.65 -0.93 12.40
CA LEU A 70 -2.93 -1.55 12.05
C LEU A 70 -4.08 -1.02 12.92
N VAL A 71 -3.82 -0.84 14.22
CA VAL A 71 -4.80 -0.27 15.15
C VAL A 71 -5.13 1.18 14.79
N GLU A 72 -4.11 1.98 14.44
CA GLU A 72 -4.31 3.36 13.98
C GLU A 72 -5.14 3.42 12.68
N ALA A 73 -4.93 2.47 11.77
CA ALA A 73 -5.72 2.33 10.54
C ALA A 73 -7.13 1.76 10.76
N GLY A 74 -7.50 1.35 11.99
CA GLY A 74 -8.83 0.83 12.29
C GLY A 74 -9.07 -0.60 11.80
N VAL A 75 -8.02 -1.39 11.63
CA VAL A 75 -8.11 -2.81 11.21
C VAL A 75 -8.92 -3.61 12.22
N ALA A 76 -9.81 -4.48 11.72
CA ALA A 76 -10.68 -5.28 12.58
C ALA A 76 -9.98 -6.52 13.13
N ALA A 77 -9.12 -7.16 12.33
CA ALA A 77 -8.38 -8.35 12.74
C ALA A 77 -7.08 -8.52 11.95
N LEU A 78 -6.10 -9.17 12.59
CA LEU A 78 -4.87 -9.64 11.96
C LEU A 78 -4.86 -11.18 11.98
N GLY A 79 -4.64 -11.80 10.82
CA GLY A 79 -4.38 -13.23 10.69
C GLY A 79 -2.92 -13.49 10.31
N LEU A 80 -2.21 -14.25 11.14
CA LEU A 80 -0.87 -14.72 10.86
C LEU A 80 -0.91 -16.14 10.28
N GLY A 81 -0.35 -16.32 9.10
CA GLY A 81 -0.07 -17.63 8.51
C GLY A 81 1.08 -18.32 9.23
N THR A 82 0.84 -19.47 9.86
CA THR A 82 1.86 -20.28 10.53
C THR A 82 2.31 -21.46 9.64
N GLY A 83 3.48 -22.02 9.93
CA GLY A 83 4.10 -23.11 9.17
C GLY A 83 4.96 -22.69 7.98
N ILE A 84 5.19 -21.39 7.76
CA ILE A 84 6.13 -20.86 6.75
C ILE A 84 7.28 -20.10 7.42
N ALA A 85 7.01 -18.89 7.92
CA ALA A 85 8.01 -18.06 8.59
C ALA A 85 8.08 -18.34 10.10
N PHE A 86 6.95 -18.72 10.69
CA PHE A 86 6.81 -19.02 12.11
C PHE A 86 6.02 -20.31 12.29
N ASP A 87 6.54 -21.24 13.09
CA ASP A 87 5.84 -22.50 13.39
C ASP A 87 4.57 -22.28 14.22
N THR A 88 4.55 -21.22 15.05
CA THR A 88 3.43 -20.81 15.89
C THR A 88 3.39 -19.28 15.96
N VAL A 89 2.27 -18.71 16.42
CA VAL A 89 2.14 -17.26 16.58
C VAL A 89 3.17 -16.73 17.60
N PRO A 90 4.07 -15.81 17.21
CA PRO A 90 5.08 -15.25 18.10
C PRO A 90 4.48 -14.56 19.32
N GLU A 91 5.11 -14.73 20.49
CA GLU A 91 4.61 -14.13 21.74
C GLU A 91 4.64 -12.60 21.70
N ASP A 92 5.65 -12.01 21.06
CA ASP A 92 5.73 -10.56 20.89
C ASP A 92 4.56 -10.00 20.07
N LEU A 93 4.09 -10.75 19.06
CA LEU A 93 2.90 -10.40 18.29
C LEU A 93 1.63 -10.53 19.15
N ARG A 94 1.49 -11.64 19.88
CA ARG A 94 0.37 -11.87 20.80
C ARG A 94 0.26 -10.73 21.81
N GLU A 95 1.38 -10.33 22.40
CA GLU A 95 1.45 -9.25 23.37
C GLU A 95 1.10 -7.89 22.74
N ALA A 96 1.63 -7.60 21.55
CA ALA A 96 1.32 -6.37 20.82
C ALA A 96 -0.19 -6.26 20.50
N CYS A 97 -0.80 -7.33 19.98
CA CYS A 97 -2.25 -7.38 19.72
C CYS A 97 -3.08 -7.24 21.00
N ARG A 98 -2.62 -7.84 22.11
CA ARG A 98 -3.28 -7.72 23.42
C ARG A 98 -3.30 -6.29 23.92
N ILE A 99 -2.17 -5.58 23.85
CA ILE A 99 -2.07 -4.17 24.23
C ILE A 99 -2.92 -3.30 23.30
N GLY A 100 -2.82 -3.52 21.99
CA GLY A 100 -3.55 -2.76 20.97
C GLY A 100 -5.05 -3.08 20.87
N ARG A 101 -5.53 -4.10 21.61
CA ARG A 101 -6.89 -4.64 21.50
C ARG A 101 -7.29 -5.01 20.07
N LEU A 102 -6.33 -5.51 19.29
CA LEU A 102 -6.56 -6.03 17.95
C LEU A 102 -6.88 -7.52 18.02
N ASN A 103 -7.91 -7.98 17.30
CA ASN A 103 -8.18 -9.41 17.17
C ASN A 103 -7.02 -10.09 16.43
N LEU A 104 -6.53 -11.21 16.97
CA LEU A 104 -5.43 -11.99 16.40
C LEU A 104 -5.91 -13.41 16.10
N LEU A 105 -5.73 -13.81 14.86
CA LEU A 105 -6.08 -15.11 14.33
C LEU A 105 -4.82 -15.85 13.88
N GLU A 106 -4.79 -17.16 14.12
CA GLU A 106 -3.82 -18.06 13.54
C GLU A 106 -4.44 -18.74 12.31
N VAL A 107 -3.68 -18.76 11.22
CA VAL A 107 -4.06 -19.42 9.98
C VAL A 107 -3.04 -20.53 9.71
N PRO A 108 -3.37 -21.79 10.05
CA PRO A 108 -2.48 -22.93 9.79
C PRO A 108 -2.15 -23.07 8.30
N LEU A 109 -1.02 -23.72 7.98
CA LEU A 109 -0.50 -23.88 6.62
C LEU A 109 -1.51 -24.54 5.66
N GLU A 110 -2.38 -25.40 6.17
CA GLU A 110 -3.41 -26.09 5.39
C GLU A 110 -4.55 -25.15 4.93
N VAL A 111 -4.66 -23.97 5.55
CA VAL A 111 -5.71 -22.99 5.27
C VAL A 111 -5.17 -21.91 4.34
N SER A 112 -5.65 -21.88 3.10
CA SER A 112 -5.23 -20.84 2.16
C SER A 112 -5.90 -19.49 2.46
N PHE A 113 -5.14 -18.39 2.38
CA PHE A 113 -5.69 -17.04 2.48
C PHE A 113 -6.77 -16.77 1.43
N ALA A 114 -6.64 -17.36 0.23
CA ALA A 114 -7.65 -17.24 -0.82
C ALA A 114 -8.99 -17.89 -0.43
N SER A 115 -8.98 -18.96 0.37
CA SER A 115 -10.22 -19.55 0.90
C SER A 115 -10.88 -18.62 1.92
N ILE A 116 -10.10 -18.01 2.81
CA ILE A 116 -10.58 -17.02 3.78
C ILE A 116 -11.17 -15.80 3.06
N SER A 117 -10.46 -15.24 2.08
CA SER A 117 -10.94 -14.10 1.30
C SER A 117 -12.24 -14.39 0.56
N ARG A 118 -12.38 -15.59 -0.03
CA ARG A 118 -13.62 -16.01 -0.70
C ARG A 118 -14.78 -16.13 0.27
N GLU A 119 -14.53 -16.72 1.44
CA GLU A 119 -15.58 -16.90 2.44
C GLU A 119 -16.05 -15.57 3.02
N VAL A 120 -15.12 -14.72 3.46
CA VAL A 120 -15.47 -13.37 3.95
C VAL A 120 -16.18 -12.58 2.86
N GLY A 121 -15.73 -12.67 1.60
CA GLY A 121 -16.42 -12.04 0.47
C GLY A 121 -17.85 -12.56 0.25
N ALA A 122 -18.11 -13.85 0.46
CA ALA A 122 -19.45 -14.43 0.40
C ALA A 122 -20.32 -13.97 1.58
N MET A 123 -19.77 -13.95 2.79
CA MET A 123 -20.45 -13.45 3.98
C MET A 123 -20.88 -11.99 3.80
N LEU A 124 -20.00 -11.14 3.26
CA LEU A 124 -20.28 -9.72 3.00
C LEU A 124 -21.43 -9.55 2.01
N GLN A 125 -21.40 -10.28 0.88
CA GLN A 125 -22.48 -10.25 -0.12
C GLN A 125 -23.84 -10.65 0.45
N THR A 126 -23.88 -11.60 1.40
CA THR A 126 -25.14 -12.00 2.06
C THR A 126 -25.60 -11.02 3.14
N ALA A 127 -24.68 -10.24 3.69
CA ALA A 127 -24.92 -9.34 4.80
C ALA A 127 -25.17 -7.89 4.34
N GLU A 128 -24.87 -7.59 3.08
CA GLU A 128 -25.44 -6.47 2.34
C GLU A 128 -26.92 -6.82 2.08
N PRO A 129 -27.88 -6.05 2.63
CA PRO A 129 -29.22 -6.12 2.06
C PRO A 129 -29.08 -5.74 0.58
N GLU A 130 -29.89 -6.35 -0.30
CA GLU A 130 -30.19 -5.75 -1.59
C GLU A 130 -30.55 -4.28 -1.33
N ILE A 131 -29.61 -3.36 -1.55
CA ILE A 131 -29.99 -2.00 -1.92
C ILE A 131 -30.63 -2.24 -3.27
N GLY A 132 -31.96 -2.31 -3.24
CA GLY A 132 -32.78 -2.84 -4.31
C GLY A 132 -32.28 -2.39 -5.67
N ALA A 133 -32.25 -3.33 -6.60
CA ALA A 133 -32.42 -3.06 -8.01
C ALA A 133 -33.84 -2.49 -8.30
N GLU A 134 -34.29 -1.52 -7.49
CA GLU A 134 -35.52 -0.77 -7.61
C GLU A 134 -35.17 0.70 -7.36
N GLY A 135 -34.83 1.44 -8.43
CA GLY A 135 -34.73 2.90 -8.35
C GLY A 135 -33.73 3.63 -9.24
N ALA A 136 -32.99 2.97 -10.13
CA ALA A 136 -32.14 3.67 -11.12
C ALA A 136 -32.48 3.23 -12.55
N GLY A 137 -33.78 3.15 -12.84
CA GLY A 137 -34.28 3.30 -14.20
C GLY A 137 -34.37 4.80 -14.52
N ASP A 138 -33.64 5.20 -15.55
CA ASP A 138 -34.17 6.05 -16.63
C ASP A 138 -33.77 7.54 -16.75
N GLU A 139 -32.79 8.08 -16.02
CA GLU A 139 -32.24 9.41 -16.38
C GLU A 139 -30.70 9.48 -16.43
N GLU A 140 -29.99 9.09 -15.38
CA GLU A 140 -28.54 9.36 -15.28
C GLU A 140 -27.68 8.50 -16.22
N THR A 141 -28.04 7.21 -16.39
CA THR A 141 -27.39 6.31 -17.34
C THR A 141 -27.65 6.70 -18.80
N LEU A 142 -28.85 7.26 -19.06
CA LEU A 142 -29.21 7.77 -20.39
C LEU A 142 -28.42 9.04 -20.72
N VAL A 143 -28.19 9.94 -19.75
CA VAL A 143 -27.35 11.12 -19.96
C VAL A 143 -25.92 10.73 -20.30
N LEU A 144 -25.33 9.75 -19.60
CA LEU A 144 -23.96 9.31 -19.89
C LEU A 144 -23.84 8.61 -21.26
N GLN A 145 -24.83 7.79 -21.63
CA GLN A 145 -24.87 7.17 -22.96
C GLN A 145 -25.13 8.19 -24.07
N GLN A 146 -26.00 9.19 -23.84
CA GLN A 146 -26.25 10.25 -24.80
C GLN A 146 -25.03 11.16 -24.98
N LEU A 147 -24.32 11.50 -23.90
CA LEU A 147 -23.06 12.25 -23.95
C LEU A 147 -21.97 11.45 -24.69
N THR A 148 -21.87 10.14 -24.43
CA THR A 148 -20.92 9.25 -25.13
C THR A 148 -21.26 9.15 -26.62
N ARG A 149 -22.55 9.05 -26.98
CA ARG A 149 -23.01 8.95 -28.37
C ARG A 149 -22.90 10.27 -29.13
N ALA A 150 -23.08 11.41 -28.44
CA ALA A 150 -22.86 12.74 -28.99
C ALA A 150 -21.36 13.00 -29.23
N ALA A 151 -20.50 12.60 -28.28
CA ALA A 151 -19.04 12.68 -28.43
C ALA A 151 -18.51 11.78 -29.57
N ALA A 152 -19.14 10.62 -29.79
CA ALA A 152 -18.81 9.73 -30.90
C ALA A 152 -19.24 10.27 -32.28
N LYS A 153 -20.16 11.24 -32.34
CA LYS A 153 -20.67 11.82 -33.58
C LYS A 153 -19.95 13.09 -34.04
N ASP A 154 -19.10 13.69 -33.23
CA ASP A 154 -18.38 14.92 -33.62
C ASP A 154 -16.86 14.81 -33.40
N ASN A 155 -16.21 14.40 -34.49
CA ASN A 155 -14.85 14.74 -34.91
C ASN A 155 -13.73 14.64 -33.85
N GLN A 156 -12.84 13.65 -34.02
CA GLN A 156 -11.61 13.36 -33.24
C GLN A 156 -10.74 14.59 -32.87
N SER A 157 -10.89 15.70 -33.59
CA SER A 157 -10.20 16.96 -33.33
C SER A 157 -10.75 17.79 -32.15
N ALA A 158 -11.95 17.50 -31.63
CA ALA A 158 -12.47 18.09 -30.38
C ALA A 158 -11.84 17.43 -29.14
N ILE A 159 -11.72 16.10 -29.15
CA ILE A 159 -11.10 15.31 -28.08
C ILE A 159 -9.62 15.68 -27.93
N MET A 160 -8.89 15.88 -29.03
CA MET A 160 -7.49 16.33 -28.99
C MET A 160 -7.33 17.74 -28.40
N ARG A 161 -8.30 18.64 -28.59
CA ARG A 161 -8.27 20.00 -27.99
C ARG A 161 -8.55 19.98 -26.49
N ALA A 162 -9.52 19.17 -26.06
CA ALA A 162 -9.82 19.00 -24.64
C ALA A 162 -8.62 18.39 -23.88
N LEU A 163 -7.98 17.37 -24.46
CA LEU A 163 -6.76 16.78 -23.88
C LEU A 163 -5.56 17.73 -23.92
N ALA A 164 -5.42 18.57 -24.96
CA ALA A 164 -4.34 19.56 -25.04
C ALA A 164 -4.49 20.76 -24.07
N SER A 165 -5.71 21.04 -23.59
CA SER A 165 -5.95 22.07 -22.56
C SER A 165 -5.58 21.64 -21.14
N ILE A 166 -5.37 20.34 -20.92
CA ILE A 166 -4.88 19.81 -19.64
C ILE A 166 -3.35 19.83 -19.70
N ARG A 167 -2.74 20.93 -19.25
CA ARG A 167 -1.28 21.01 -19.07
C ARG A 167 -0.91 20.82 -17.60
N PRO A 168 -0.16 19.77 -17.25
CA PRO A 168 0.73 19.78 -16.09
C PRO A 168 1.81 20.83 -16.35
N GLY A 169 2.00 21.76 -15.42
CA GLY A 169 2.76 22.99 -15.59
C GLY A 169 4.20 22.83 -16.10
N GLY A 170 4.69 23.91 -16.71
CA GLY A 170 6.12 24.17 -16.93
C GLY A 170 6.58 24.12 -18.39
N GLY A 171 6.93 25.28 -18.96
CA GLY A 171 7.75 25.37 -20.17
C GLY A 171 7.28 26.40 -21.18
N ILE A 172 7.93 27.57 -21.19
CA ILE A 172 7.74 28.65 -22.16
C ILE A 172 8.18 28.16 -23.56
N PRO A 173 7.36 28.26 -24.61
CA PRO A 173 7.83 28.12 -25.98
C PRO A 173 8.27 29.47 -26.54
N ALA A 174 9.55 29.52 -26.93
CA ALA A 174 10.11 30.54 -27.78
C ALA A 174 9.58 30.41 -29.22
N GLY A 175 9.30 31.55 -29.88
CA GLY A 175 9.57 31.69 -31.31
C GLY A 175 8.52 32.37 -32.20
N ARG A 176 8.84 33.62 -32.59
CA ARG A 176 8.62 34.29 -33.91
C ARG A 176 7.16 34.58 -34.33
N ARG A 177 6.82 35.70 -35.00
CA ARG A 177 7.50 36.85 -35.63
C ARG A 177 6.41 37.91 -35.86
N GLY A 178 6.71 39.19 -35.64
CA GLY A 178 5.88 40.32 -36.06
C GLY A 178 6.76 41.55 -36.19
N ALA A 179 6.60 42.29 -37.28
CA ALA A 179 7.63 43.14 -37.87
C ALA A 179 7.62 44.61 -37.39
N HIS A 180 8.80 45.22 -37.54
CA HIS A 180 9.10 46.63 -37.81
C HIS A 180 9.23 47.69 -36.69
N ARG A 181 10.42 48.34 -36.78
CA ARG A 181 10.83 49.74 -36.50
C ARG A 181 11.32 50.11 -35.10
N GLY A 182 12.63 50.35 -35.01
CA GLY A 182 13.30 51.13 -33.95
C GLY A 182 14.83 50.93 -33.98
N ARG A 183 15.61 52.02 -33.98
CA ARG A 183 17.07 52.12 -34.26
C ARG A 183 17.99 51.64 -33.11
N PRO A 184 19.32 51.52 -33.33
CA PRO A 184 20.23 50.72 -32.53
C PRO A 184 21.00 51.52 -31.46
N LEU A 185 21.45 50.85 -30.40
CA LEU A 185 22.59 51.27 -29.59
C LEU A 185 23.48 50.06 -29.25
N ARG A 186 24.75 50.40 -29.01
CA ARG A 186 26.00 49.69 -29.32
C ARG A 186 26.62 49.09 -28.04
N SER A 187 27.67 48.28 -28.25
CA SER A 187 28.69 47.76 -27.30
C SER A 187 28.21 46.67 -26.35
N GLY A 188 28.86 45.52 -26.18
CA GLY A 188 30.28 45.12 -26.12
C GLY A 188 30.36 44.18 -24.89
N GLY A 189 31.16 43.14 -24.72
CA GLY A 189 32.20 42.42 -25.43
C GLY A 189 32.60 41.23 -24.53
N TYR A 190 33.47 40.34 -25.02
CA TYR A 190 34.32 39.37 -24.28
C TYR A 190 33.63 38.29 -23.42
N GLY A 191 33.85 36.99 -23.65
CA GLY A 191 35.10 36.25 -23.36
C GLY A 191 35.02 35.75 -21.90
N ASP A 192 35.32 34.53 -21.49
CA ASP A 192 36.20 33.48 -21.99
C ASP A 192 36.05 32.27 -21.02
N ARG A 193 36.37 31.05 -21.49
CA ARG A 193 37.09 29.93 -20.78
C ARG A 193 36.89 29.67 -19.26
N ARG A 194 37.01 28.46 -18.69
CA ARG A 194 37.31 27.07 -19.07
C ARG A 194 37.41 26.28 -17.74
N ARG A 195 37.20 24.96 -17.85
CA ARG A 195 37.93 23.84 -17.19
C ARG A 195 37.81 23.58 -15.67
N GLY A 196 37.62 22.28 -15.41
CA GLY A 196 38.35 21.47 -14.40
C GLY A 196 37.44 20.82 -13.36
N ARG A 197 37.61 19.58 -12.92
CA ARG A 197 38.66 18.56 -13.13
C ARG A 197 38.16 17.22 -12.52
N ARG A 198 38.73 16.11 -13.00
CA ARG A 198 38.49 14.72 -12.61
C ARG A 198 39.17 14.30 -11.29
N VAL A 199 38.48 13.39 -10.59
CA VAL A 199 38.90 12.10 -9.96
C VAL A 199 40.28 12.01 -9.31
N HIS A 200 40.29 11.63 -8.01
CA HIS A 200 41.38 10.89 -7.39
C HIS A 200 40.87 9.64 -6.67
N ARG A 201 41.58 8.56 -6.92
CA ARG A 201 41.47 7.18 -6.42
C ARG A 201 42.31 7.04 -5.14
N GLN A 202 41.90 6.21 -4.17
CA GLN A 202 42.76 5.24 -3.47
C GLN A 202 42.00 4.41 -2.42
N ASP A 203 42.26 3.11 -2.46
CA ASP A 203 42.14 2.09 -1.42
C ASP A 203 43.59 1.63 -1.15
N PRO A 204 43.97 1.26 0.09
CA PRO A 204 44.40 -0.13 0.26
C PRO A 204 44.06 -0.76 1.63
N SER A 205 43.66 -2.03 1.55
CA SER A 205 43.72 -3.06 2.58
C SER A 205 45.13 -3.30 3.18
N GLY A 206 45.21 -3.54 4.50
CA GLY A 206 46.42 -4.05 5.17
C GLY A 206 46.10 -4.60 6.56
N ARG A 207 46.22 -5.93 6.70
CA ARG A 207 45.94 -6.75 7.89
C ARG A 207 46.94 -6.50 9.03
N ASP A 208 46.52 -6.72 10.28
CA ASP A 208 47.36 -7.44 11.23
C ASP A 208 46.55 -8.21 12.28
N ALA A 209 46.86 -9.50 12.40
CA ALA A 209 46.34 -10.45 13.37
C ALA A 209 47.49 -11.35 13.82
N ARG A 210 47.72 -11.44 15.14
CA ARG A 210 48.44 -12.49 15.92
C ARG A 210 48.57 -11.96 17.37
N SER A 211 47.88 -12.47 18.39
CA SER A 211 47.93 -13.77 19.09
C SER A 211 49.14 -13.95 20.03
N ARG A 212 48.84 -14.64 21.17
CA ARG A 212 49.66 -15.05 22.36
C ARG A 212 49.53 -14.08 23.55
N GLY A 213 49.01 -14.43 24.73
CA GLY A 213 48.75 -15.73 25.39
C GLY A 213 49.83 -16.05 26.44
N GLY A 214 49.46 -16.09 27.74
CA GLY A 214 50.09 -16.97 28.73
C GLY A 214 50.78 -16.38 29.97
N ARG A 215 50.08 -16.45 31.11
CA ARG A 215 50.49 -16.81 32.50
C ARG A 215 51.80 -16.29 33.12
N ALA A 216 51.67 -15.66 34.30
CA ALA A 216 52.56 -15.76 35.46
C ALA A 216 51.66 -15.86 36.71
N ARG A 217 51.63 -17.01 37.39
CA ARG A 217 52.32 -17.34 38.66
C ARG A 217 51.83 -16.55 39.85
#